data_AF-A0A8T4QWT2-F1
#
_entry.id   AF-A0A8T4QWT2-F1
#
_cell.length_a   1.000
_cell.length_b   1.000
_cell.length_c   1.000
_cell.angle_alpha   90.00
_cell.angle_beta   90.00
_cell.angle_gamma   90.00
#
_symmetry.space_group_name_H-M   'P 1'
#
loop_
_entity.id
_entity.type
_entity.pdbx_description
1 polymer ?
#
loop_
_entity_poly.entity_id
_entity_poly.type
_entity_poly.pdbx_seq_one_letter_code
_entity_poly.pdbx_strand_id
1 'polypeptide(L)'
;MNAIKVFNKVRDLPYHCPEYLKDKNYTCWGKHRILYAELKKLGYKVRFRVCSFKWSELRLPKEVSQLAPTDLDKHLYLEIFLDNRWIVLDCSDDYKLPGYNLWNGKSDCKIEVKAIRIFSPAESIKLEQEIRTNFDVIIKQYGKLYRAVNLFLSKIRKK
;
A
#
# COMPACT_ATOMS: atom_id res chain seq x y z
N MET A 1 -0.25 -16.76 16.29
CA MET A 1 -0.49 -16.28 14.90
C MET A 1 0.88 -16.18 14.22
N ASN A 2 1.06 -16.65 12.97
CA ASN A 2 2.36 -16.59 12.26
C ASN A 2 2.36 -15.45 11.21
N ALA A 3 3.52 -15.14 10.63
CA ALA A 3 3.66 -14.04 9.68
C ALA A 3 2.72 -14.16 8.46
N ILE A 4 2.50 -15.38 7.94
CA ILE A 4 1.59 -15.64 6.81
C ILE A 4 0.14 -15.29 7.19
N LYS A 5 -0.32 -15.72 8.38
CA LYS A 5 -1.66 -15.39 8.88
C LYS A 5 -1.84 -13.88 9.08
N VAL A 6 -0.81 -13.18 9.58
CA VAL A 6 -0.84 -11.72 9.69
C VAL A 6 -0.92 -11.07 8.31
N PHE A 7 -0.08 -11.50 7.36
CA PHE A 7 -0.08 -11.01 5.99
C PHE A 7 -1.46 -11.14 5.35
N ASN A 8 -2.06 -12.34 5.40
CA ASN A 8 -3.38 -12.59 4.82
C ASN A 8 -4.46 -11.73 5.50
N LYS A 9 -4.44 -11.65 6.85
CA LYS A 9 -5.41 -10.83 7.60
C LYS A 9 -5.35 -9.35 7.20
N VAL A 10 -4.15 -8.79 7.04
CA VAL A 10 -3.99 -7.39 6.65
C VAL A 10 -4.30 -7.18 5.16
N ARG A 11 -3.85 -8.09 4.29
CA ARG A 11 -4.19 -8.08 2.86
C ARG A 11 -5.70 -8.07 2.65
N ASP A 12 -6.44 -8.88 3.40
CA ASP A 12 -7.88 -9.05 3.21
C ASP A 12 -8.72 -7.87 3.73
N LEU A 13 -8.09 -6.87 4.37
CA LEU A 13 -8.73 -5.58 4.61
C LEU A 13 -9.00 -4.91 3.24
N PRO A 14 -10.27 -4.58 2.90
CA PRO A 14 -10.59 -4.01 1.60
C PRO A 14 -9.79 -2.73 1.34
N TYR A 15 -9.06 -2.69 0.22
CA TYR A 15 -8.35 -1.48 -0.18
C TYR A 15 -9.36 -0.33 -0.33
N HIS A 16 -9.12 0.75 0.40
CA HIS A 16 -10.00 1.90 0.45
C HIS A 16 -9.21 3.17 0.68
N CYS A 17 -9.42 4.14 -0.21
CA CYS A 17 -8.87 5.48 -0.06
C CYS A 17 -9.79 6.32 0.83
N PRO A 18 -9.31 6.88 1.94
CA PRO A 18 -10.15 7.64 2.87
C PRO A 18 -10.59 8.97 2.24
N GLU A 19 -11.88 9.24 2.22
CA GLU A 19 -12.46 10.49 1.69
C GLU A 19 -12.54 11.57 2.77
N TYR A 20 -12.58 11.14 4.04
CA TYR A 20 -12.62 12.00 5.23
C TYR A 20 -11.60 11.54 6.27
N LEU A 21 -11.19 12.45 7.17
CA LEU A 21 -10.23 12.17 8.24
C LEU A 21 -10.63 11.04 9.19
N LYS A 22 -11.93 10.85 9.40
CA LYS A 22 -12.49 9.80 10.25
C LYS A 22 -12.49 8.43 9.60
N ASP A 23 -12.27 8.37 8.29
CA ASP A 23 -12.31 7.11 7.55
C ASP A 23 -11.07 6.27 7.89
N LYS A 24 -11.24 4.95 7.91
CA LYS A 24 -10.11 4.06 8.10
C LYS A 24 -9.20 4.15 6.88
N ASN A 25 -7.91 4.43 7.12
CA ASN A 25 -6.91 4.38 6.07
C ASN A 25 -6.57 2.93 5.75
N TYR A 26 -7.16 2.38 4.69
CA TYR A 26 -6.81 1.07 4.12
C TYR A 26 -6.17 1.20 2.73
N THR A 27 -5.41 2.26 2.51
CA THR A 27 -4.48 2.39 1.37
C THR A 27 -3.21 1.57 1.61
N CYS A 28 -2.26 1.60 0.67
CA CYS A 28 -0.93 1.01 0.86
C CYS A 28 -0.24 1.54 2.13
N TRP A 29 -0.41 2.82 2.47
CA TRP A 29 0.15 3.42 3.69
C TRP A 29 -0.45 2.82 4.96
N GLY A 30 -1.78 2.78 5.04
CA GLY A 30 -2.48 2.31 6.22
C GLY A 30 -2.31 0.81 6.46
N LYS A 31 -2.47 0.00 5.41
CA LYS A 31 -2.32 -1.47 5.50
C LYS A 31 -0.91 -1.86 5.91
N HIS A 32 0.13 -1.27 5.31
CA HIS A 32 1.51 -1.62 5.67
C HIS A 32 1.94 -1.12 7.05
N ARG A 33 1.34 -0.04 7.58
CA ARG A 33 1.52 0.34 9.00
C ARG A 33 0.97 -0.72 9.95
N ILE A 34 -0.21 -1.27 9.65
CA ILE A 34 -0.81 -2.36 10.43
C ILE A 34 0.09 -3.61 10.33
N LEU A 35 0.48 -4.01 9.11
CA LEU A 35 1.34 -5.16 8.88
C LEU A 35 2.68 -5.03 9.62
N TYR A 36 3.31 -3.85 9.56
CA TYR A 36 4.56 -3.56 10.25
C TYR A 36 4.42 -3.77 11.76
N ALA A 37 3.38 -3.18 12.37
CA ALA A 37 3.16 -3.30 13.82
C ALA A 37 2.92 -4.76 14.24
N GLU A 38 2.11 -5.51 13.51
CA GLU A 38 1.80 -6.91 13.83
C GLU A 38 3.02 -7.83 13.65
N LEU A 39 3.81 -7.64 12.59
CA LEU A 39 5.05 -8.41 12.38
C LEU A 39 6.11 -8.08 13.43
N LYS A 40 6.25 -6.80 13.84
CA LYS A 40 7.14 -6.41 14.94
C LYS A 40 6.74 -7.07 16.26
N LYS A 41 5.45 -7.15 16.58
CA LYS A 41 4.95 -7.83 17.80
C LYS A 41 5.28 -9.32 17.81
N LEU A 42 5.39 -9.95 16.64
CA LEU A 42 5.81 -11.35 16.49
C LEU A 42 7.35 -11.54 16.51
N GLY A 43 8.12 -10.47 16.72
CA GLY A 43 9.59 -10.54 16.82
C GLY A 43 10.34 -10.44 15.50
N TYR A 44 9.64 -10.20 14.38
CA TYR A 44 10.32 -10.08 13.08
C TYR A 44 11.04 -8.74 12.94
N LYS A 45 12.22 -8.79 12.30
CA LYS A 45 12.89 -7.59 11.81
C LYS A 45 12.24 -7.18 10.49
N VAL A 46 11.52 -6.07 10.53
CA VAL A 46 10.81 -5.49 9.38
C VAL A 46 11.20 -4.03 9.21
N ARG A 47 11.11 -3.52 7.98
CA ARG A 47 11.34 -2.10 7.65
C ARG A 47 10.35 -1.60 6.61
N PHE A 48 10.04 -0.31 6.67
CA PHE A 48 9.29 0.38 5.62
C PHE A 48 10.16 0.54 4.38
N ARG A 49 9.56 0.39 3.20
CA ARG A 49 10.14 0.80 1.93
C ARG A 49 9.14 1.57 1.11
N VAL A 50 9.63 2.61 0.46
CA VAL A 50 8.84 3.46 -0.43
C VAL A 50 9.41 3.35 -1.83
N CYS A 51 8.53 3.37 -2.83
CA CYS A 51 8.90 3.62 -4.22
C CYS A 51 8.03 4.72 -4.82
N SER A 52 8.49 5.34 -5.91
CA SER A 52 7.65 6.19 -6.73
C SER A 52 6.99 5.39 -7.86
N PHE A 53 5.80 5.83 -8.29
CA PHE A 53 5.04 5.26 -9.39
C PHE A 53 4.25 6.35 -10.13
N LYS A 54 3.68 6.01 -11.29
CA LYS A 54 2.77 6.88 -12.04
C LYS A 54 1.32 6.44 -11.94
N TRP A 55 0.41 7.36 -11.68
CA TRP A 55 -1.03 7.11 -11.70
C TRP A 55 -1.50 6.62 -13.07
N SER A 56 -0.93 7.18 -14.14
CA SER A 56 -1.18 6.78 -15.53
C SER A 56 -0.73 5.36 -15.89
N GLU A 57 0.16 4.75 -15.09
CA GLU A 57 0.62 3.36 -15.27
C GLU A 57 -0.17 2.35 -14.43
N LEU A 58 -1.10 2.81 -13.59
CA LEU A 58 -1.99 1.91 -12.86
C LEU A 58 -3.09 1.35 -13.77
N ARG A 59 -3.64 0.20 -13.38
CA ARG A 59 -4.81 -0.42 -14.02
C ARG A 59 -6.11 0.29 -13.64
N LEU A 60 -6.15 1.60 -13.86
CA LEU A 60 -7.29 2.47 -13.63
C LEU A 60 -7.79 3.02 -14.97
N PRO A 61 -9.10 3.32 -15.10
CA PRO A 61 -9.59 4.08 -16.24
C PRO A 61 -8.86 5.43 -16.33
N LYS A 62 -8.60 5.90 -17.56
CA LYS A 62 -7.86 7.14 -17.79
C LYS A 62 -8.56 8.33 -17.14
N GLU A 63 -9.89 8.37 -17.14
CA GLU A 63 -10.65 9.42 -16.46
C GLU A 63 -10.47 9.44 -14.94
N VAL A 64 -10.08 8.31 -14.33
CA VAL A 64 -9.78 8.23 -12.90
C VAL A 64 -8.35 8.71 -12.65
N SER A 65 -7.36 8.17 -13.36
CA SER A 65 -5.95 8.53 -13.14
C SER A 65 -5.67 10.01 -13.40
N GLN A 66 -6.38 10.64 -14.34
CA GLN A 66 -6.26 12.07 -14.65
C GLN A 66 -6.77 13.01 -13.54
N LEU A 67 -7.47 12.50 -12.53
CA LEU A 67 -7.87 13.28 -11.36
C LEU A 67 -6.73 13.47 -10.36
N ALA A 68 -5.60 12.78 -10.54
CA ALA A 68 -4.45 12.94 -9.67
C ALA A 68 -3.86 14.36 -9.82
N PRO A 69 -3.56 15.06 -8.71
CA PRO A 69 -2.93 16.39 -8.75
C PRO A 69 -1.61 16.40 -9.51
N THR A 70 -0.87 15.29 -9.47
CA THR A 70 0.32 15.04 -10.26
C THR A 70 0.34 13.58 -10.68
N ASP A 71 0.92 13.26 -11.83
CA ASP A 71 1.01 11.87 -12.28
C ASP A 71 1.98 11.03 -11.43
N LEU A 72 2.96 11.65 -10.75
CA LEU A 72 3.95 10.97 -9.92
C LEU A 72 3.49 10.91 -8.46
N ASP A 73 3.50 9.73 -7.87
CA ASP A 73 3.17 9.55 -6.45
C ASP A 73 4.01 8.44 -5.81
N LYS A 74 3.77 8.15 -4.54
CA LYS A 74 4.56 7.25 -3.70
C LYS A 74 3.72 6.09 -3.19
N HIS A 75 4.34 4.91 -3.17
CA HIS A 75 3.73 3.68 -2.69
C HIS A 75 4.55 3.10 -1.53
N LEU A 76 3.86 2.74 -0.45
CA LEU A 76 4.46 2.09 0.71
C LEU A 76 4.29 0.58 0.62
N TYR A 77 5.38 -0.14 0.81
CA TYR A 77 5.42 -1.59 1.05
C TYR A 77 6.40 -1.89 2.19
N LEU A 78 6.58 -3.17 2.54
CA LEU A 78 7.51 -3.59 3.58
C LEU A 78 8.61 -4.49 3.03
N GLU A 79 9.71 -4.54 3.77
CA GLU A 79 10.64 -5.67 3.71
C GLU A 79 10.71 -6.36 5.07
N ILE A 80 10.69 -7.70 5.07
CA ILE A 80 10.90 -8.56 6.23
C ILE A 80 12.24 -9.29 6.10
N PHE A 81 12.98 -9.42 7.20
CA PHE A 81 14.23 -10.16 7.22
C PHE A 81 13.98 -11.62 7.63
N LEU A 82 14.17 -12.55 6.71
CA LEU A 82 14.08 -14.00 6.93
C LEU A 82 15.24 -14.69 6.21
N ASP A 83 15.73 -15.80 6.74
CA ASP A 83 16.79 -16.61 6.12
C ASP A 83 17.99 -15.77 5.64
N ASN A 84 18.43 -14.86 6.51
CA ASN A 84 19.55 -13.94 6.29
C ASN A 84 19.42 -12.97 5.11
N ARG A 85 18.20 -12.70 4.62
CA ARG A 85 17.95 -11.74 3.54
C ARG A 85 16.68 -10.92 3.78
N TRP A 86 16.59 -9.77 3.12
CA TRP A 86 15.36 -8.97 3.07
C TRP A 86 14.44 -9.49 1.96
N ILE A 87 13.15 -9.57 2.28
CA ILE A 87 12.09 -10.07 1.40
C ILE A 87 11.00 -9.01 1.29
N VAL A 88 10.58 -8.70 0.08
CA VAL A 88 9.49 -7.77 -0.22
C VAL A 88 8.15 -8.35 0.22
N LEU A 89 7.38 -7.56 0.97
CA LEU A 89 5.98 -7.81 1.28
C LEU A 89 5.13 -6.62 0.82
N ASP A 90 4.16 -6.89 -0.06
CA ASP A 90 3.17 -5.92 -0.47
C ASP A 90 1.78 -6.54 -0.37
N CYS A 91 0.96 -6.02 0.53
CA CYS A 91 -0.40 -6.48 0.81
C CYS A 91 -1.45 -5.44 0.42
N SER A 92 -1.12 -4.53 -0.52
CA SER A 92 -2.03 -3.43 -0.89
C SER A 92 -3.36 -3.95 -1.44
N ASP A 93 -3.31 -4.79 -2.47
CA ASP A 93 -4.52 -5.34 -3.08
C ASP A 93 -5.14 -6.44 -2.20
N ASP A 94 -6.44 -6.30 -1.89
CA ASP A 94 -7.20 -7.34 -1.20
C ASP A 94 -7.61 -8.49 -2.13
N TYR A 95 -8.02 -9.62 -1.54
CA TYR A 95 -8.33 -10.85 -2.27
C TYR A 95 -9.45 -10.70 -3.33
N LYS A 96 -10.24 -9.62 -3.29
CA LYS A 96 -11.27 -9.34 -4.30
C LYS A 96 -10.76 -8.51 -5.48
N LEU A 97 -9.50 -8.06 -5.45
CA LEU A 97 -8.88 -7.30 -6.53
C LEU A 97 -8.02 -8.22 -7.42
N PRO A 98 -8.01 -8.02 -8.74
CA PRO A 98 -7.31 -8.90 -9.65
C PRO A 98 -5.79 -8.82 -9.47
N GLY A 99 -5.17 -9.97 -9.27
CA GLY A 99 -3.72 -10.08 -9.17
C GLY A 99 -3.15 -9.76 -7.80
N TYR A 100 -3.95 -9.73 -6.73
CA TYR A 100 -3.43 -9.59 -5.36
C TYR A 100 -2.30 -10.57 -5.02
N ASN A 101 -1.41 -10.18 -4.11
CA ASN A 101 -0.33 -11.05 -3.65
C ASN A 101 -0.77 -12.22 -2.74
N LEU A 102 -0.19 -13.39 -3.01
CA LEU A 102 -0.19 -14.57 -2.13
C LEU A 102 1.22 -14.79 -1.60
N TRP A 103 1.44 -14.59 -0.31
CA TRP A 103 2.76 -14.78 0.28
C TRP A 103 2.91 -16.18 0.90
N ASN A 104 3.97 -16.88 0.51
CA ASN A 104 4.30 -18.23 0.99
C ASN A 104 5.15 -18.26 2.27
N GLY A 105 5.51 -17.09 2.82
CA GLY A 105 6.36 -16.99 4.01
C GLY A 105 7.86 -17.02 3.73
N LYS A 106 8.30 -17.12 2.47
CA LYS A 106 9.70 -17.38 2.10
C LYS A 106 10.23 -16.52 0.95
N SER A 107 9.41 -16.24 -0.06
CA SER A 107 9.81 -15.51 -1.27
C SER A 107 9.24 -14.10 -1.28
N ASP A 108 9.81 -13.27 -2.14
CA ASP A 108 9.35 -11.92 -2.39
C ASP A 108 7.93 -11.91 -2.96
N CYS A 109 7.12 -10.96 -2.51
CA CYS A 109 5.90 -10.55 -3.20
C CYS A 109 6.26 -9.60 -4.35
N LYS A 110 5.35 -9.43 -5.32
CA LYS A 110 5.50 -8.32 -6.28
C LYS A 110 5.16 -7.01 -5.58
N ILE A 111 5.77 -5.91 -6.00
CA ILE A 111 5.30 -4.57 -5.65
C ILE A 111 4.04 -4.31 -6.49
N GLU A 112 2.94 -3.87 -5.87
CA GLU A 112 1.64 -3.76 -6.54
C GLU A 112 1.58 -2.65 -7.59
N VAL A 113 2.56 -1.76 -7.58
CA VAL A 113 2.75 -0.71 -8.60
C VAL A 113 4.04 -0.95 -9.39
N LYS A 114 4.08 -0.43 -10.62
CA LYS A 114 5.32 -0.37 -11.39
C LYS A 114 6.25 0.68 -10.77
N ALA A 115 7.27 0.21 -10.05
CA ALA A 115 8.22 1.09 -9.38
C ALA A 115 9.12 1.81 -10.39
N ILE A 116 9.23 3.14 -10.26
CA ILE A 116 10.14 3.99 -11.05
C ILE A 116 11.46 4.18 -10.31
N ARG A 117 11.38 4.51 -9.02
CA ARG A 117 12.54 4.60 -8.11
C ARG A 117 12.17 3.98 -6.79
N ILE A 118 13.04 3.11 -6.28
CA ILE A 118 12.95 2.61 -4.90
C ILE A 118 13.83 3.50 -4.02
N PHE A 119 13.24 4.11 -3.00
CA PHE A 119 13.96 4.96 -2.04
C PHE A 119 14.77 4.11 -1.07
N SER A 120 15.91 4.63 -0.60
CA SER A 120 16.72 3.96 0.43
C SER A 120 15.92 3.74 1.72
N PRO A 121 16.36 2.84 2.64
CA PRO A 121 15.68 2.65 3.91
C PRO A 121 15.54 3.94 4.74
N ALA A 122 16.56 4.80 4.76
CA ALA A 122 16.54 6.06 5.49
C ALA A 122 15.54 7.06 4.90
N GLU A 123 15.51 7.19 3.57
CA GLU A 123 14.51 8.01 2.87
C GLU A 123 13.10 7.47 3.08
N SER A 124 12.92 6.15 3.03
CA SER A 124 11.62 5.50 3.21
C SER A 124 11.00 5.79 4.58
N ILE A 125 11.80 5.82 5.64
CA ILE A 125 11.35 6.20 6.99
C ILE A 125 10.90 7.67 7.02
N LYS A 126 11.69 8.59 6.44
CA LYS A 126 11.34 10.01 6.39
C LYS A 126 10.04 10.25 5.64
N LEU A 127 9.89 9.63 4.46
CA LEU A 127 8.70 9.73 3.63
C LEU A 127 7.47 9.17 4.33
N GLU A 128 7.60 8.04 5.02
CA GLU A 128 6.49 7.45 5.77
C GLU A 128 6.03 8.35 6.91
N GLN A 129 6.97 8.97 7.64
CA GLN A 129 6.66 9.95 8.67
C GLN A 129 6.00 11.20 8.09
N GLU A 130 6.51 11.73 6.98
CA GLU A 130 5.95 12.89 6.28
C GLU A 130 4.49 12.65 5.86
N ILE A 131 4.20 11.51 5.22
CA ILE A 131 2.83 11.15 4.81
C ILE A 131 1.93 10.96 6.04
N ARG A 132 2.47 10.48 7.16
CA ARG A 132 1.72 10.34 8.41
C ARG A 132 1.31 11.70 8.97
N THR A 133 2.26 12.64 9.02
CA THR A 133 2.07 13.97 9.61
C THR A 133 1.16 14.84 8.75
N ASN A 134 1.27 14.73 7.42
CA ASN A 134 0.52 15.57 6.47
C ASN A 134 -0.74 14.89 5.92
N PHE A 135 -1.28 13.89 6.62
CA PHE A 135 -2.35 13.05 6.10
C PHE A 135 -3.65 13.83 5.82
N ASP A 136 -3.94 14.86 6.61
CA ASP A 136 -5.10 15.73 6.42
C ASP A 136 -5.01 16.58 5.15
N VAL A 137 -3.82 17.09 4.85
CA VAL A 137 -3.53 17.83 3.62
C VAL A 137 -3.68 16.91 2.41
N ILE A 138 -3.16 15.68 2.50
CA ILE A 138 -3.24 14.68 1.43
C ILE A 138 -4.70 14.33 1.12
N ILE A 139 -5.53 14.05 2.12
CA ILE A 139 -6.95 13.75 1.88
C ILE A 139 -7.65 14.90 1.16
N LYS A 140 -7.41 16.16 1.58
CA LYS A 140 -8.00 17.34 0.94
C LYS A 140 -7.57 17.46 -0.52
N GLN A 141 -6.30 17.22 -0.81
CA GLN A 141 -5.74 17.35 -2.15
C GLN A 141 -6.20 16.22 -3.09
N TYR A 142 -6.30 14.99 -2.57
CA TYR A 142 -6.59 13.78 -3.37
C TYR A 142 -8.05 13.32 -3.31
N GLY A 143 -8.93 13.99 -2.56
CA GLY A 143 -10.30 13.52 -2.29
C GLY A 143 -11.12 13.16 -3.54
N LYS A 144 -11.03 13.94 -4.62
CA LYS A 144 -11.71 13.63 -5.90
C LYS A 144 -11.18 12.34 -6.52
N LEU A 145 -9.85 12.16 -6.57
CA LEU A 145 -9.22 10.94 -7.05
C LEU A 145 -9.60 9.74 -6.18
N TYR A 146 -9.51 9.88 -4.86
CA TYR A 146 -9.79 8.82 -3.90
C TYR A 146 -11.22 8.30 -4.03
N ARG A 147 -12.20 9.21 -4.13
CA ARG A 147 -13.59 8.83 -4.41
C ARG A 147 -13.74 8.08 -5.72
N ALA A 148 -13.11 8.56 -6.80
CA ALA A 148 -13.18 7.91 -8.11
C ALA A 148 -12.53 6.51 -8.10
N VAL A 149 -11.39 6.34 -7.43
CA VAL A 149 -10.74 5.05 -7.21
C VAL A 149 -11.66 4.12 -6.42
N ASN A 150 -12.24 4.58 -5.30
CA ASN A 150 -13.17 3.78 -4.50
C ASN A 150 -14.36 3.27 -5.32
N LEU A 151 -14.97 4.15 -6.12
CA LEU A 151 -16.08 3.79 -7.00
C LEU A 151 -15.66 2.75 -8.04
N PHE A 152 -14.50 2.91 -8.66
CA PHE A 152 -13.96 1.94 -9.60
C PHE A 152 -13.73 0.57 -8.95
N LEU A 153 -13.04 0.52 -7.82
CA LEU A 153 -12.78 -0.71 -7.08
C LEU A 153 -14.09 -1.38 -6.62
N SER A 154 -15.11 -0.61 -6.24
CA SER A 154 -16.42 -1.16 -5.88
C SER A 154 -17.10 -1.90 -7.04
N LYS A 155 -16.90 -1.44 -8.29
CA LYS A 155 -17.42 -2.10 -9.49
C LYS A 155 -16.67 -3.39 -9.78
N ILE A 156 -15.37 -3.43 -9.54
CA ILE A 156 -14.57 -4.65 -9.67
C ILE A 156 -15.07 -5.72 -8.70
N ARG A 157 -15.25 -5.37 -7.41
CA ARG A 157 -15.65 -6.32 -6.36
C ARG A 157 -17.07 -6.86 -6.47
N LYS A 158 -17.92 -6.29 -7.34
CA LYS A 158 -19.29 -6.73 -7.61
C LYS A 158 -19.39 -7.76 -8.74
N LYS A 159 -18.31 -7.96 -9.49
CA LYS A 159 -18.20 -9.01 -10.51
C LYS A 159 -17.74 -10.30 -9.86
#